data_AF-H1G675-F1
#
_entry.id   AF-H1G675-F1
#
_cell.length_a   1.000
_cell.length_b   1.000
_cell.length_c   1.000
_cell.angle_alpha   90.00
_cell.angle_beta   90.00
_cell.angle_gamma   90.00
#
_symmetry.space_group_name_H-M   'P 1'
#
loop_
_entity.id
_entity.type
_entity.pdbx_description
1 polymer ?
#
loop_
_entity_poly.entity_id
_entity_poly.type
_entity_poly.pdbx_seq_one_letter_code
_entity_poly.pdbx_strand_id
1 'polypeptide(L)'
;MTVSAQRRRDIIDALRRGTVPQYGLDALAVGLAPFQATFDEELDKVAGGSAAFKAVRGEYGSGKTFITRWLRERAHGLGFACAEVQVSETETPLHRLETVYRRLMERLTTADCPNGAFRNVVESWFYTLEEDVLAQSDVDPEDGAALVAATDALMEKRLGEVVRSAPAFSLTLRAYRQALLEGREEIADGLLAWMAGQPNISAAIKRYARIKGDIDHFGALSFLQGILTILKDSGHPGMLLVLDEVETLQRMRGDARDKSLNALRQLMDEVDAGRFPGLYLLMTGTPAFFEGPMGVQRLPPLAQRLAVDFSTDARFDNPRAVQIRLKGFDTAQLEAVGIKVRDLYARGSRCPERIMARVDDAYLALLAQAVTGDLGGRVGIAPRLFLKKLVGEVLDRVDQFEDFDPRRDYALTLSDQEMTPVERAARAATRVDDIELGP
;
A
#
# COMPACT_ATOMS: atom_id res chain seq x y z
N MET A 1 12.52 17.24 -11.34
CA MET A 1 13.26 15.97 -11.45
C MET A 1 13.04 15.36 -12.83
N THR A 2 14.09 14.93 -13.52
CA THR A 2 14.03 14.26 -14.83
C THR A 2 13.68 12.78 -14.63
N VAL A 3 12.48 12.37 -15.06
CA VAL A 3 12.05 10.96 -15.06
C VAL A 3 12.87 10.18 -16.09
N SER A 4 13.45 9.04 -15.71
CA SER A 4 14.23 8.21 -16.64
C SER A 4 13.37 7.66 -17.78
N ALA A 5 13.98 7.34 -18.93
CA ALA A 5 13.26 6.84 -20.09
C ALA A 5 12.49 5.55 -19.81
N GLN A 6 13.05 4.65 -18.98
CA GLN A 6 12.38 3.42 -18.56
C GLN A 6 11.17 3.71 -17.66
N ARG A 7 11.34 4.50 -16.59
CA ARG A 7 10.24 4.85 -15.67
C ARG A 7 9.09 5.52 -16.41
N ARG A 8 9.40 6.38 -17.38
CA ARG A 8 8.39 7.00 -18.25
C ARG A 8 7.58 5.95 -19.02
N ARG A 9 8.24 4.97 -19.67
CA ARG A 9 7.54 3.91 -20.40
C ARG A 9 6.61 3.12 -19.48
N ASP A 10 7.10 2.76 -18.30
CA ASP A 10 6.31 1.99 -17.32
C ASP A 10 5.07 2.76 -16.85
N ILE A 11 5.19 4.08 -16.65
CA ILE A 11 4.06 4.97 -16.33
C ILE A 11 3.05 4.98 -17.47
N ILE A 12 3.48 5.26 -18.70
CA ILE A 12 2.57 5.34 -19.87
C ILE A 12 1.88 4.00 -20.11
N ASP A 13 2.60 2.88 -20.01
CA ASP A 13 2.03 1.54 -20.19
C ASP A 13 0.99 1.19 -19.12
N ALA A 14 1.22 1.59 -17.87
CA ALA A 14 0.23 1.42 -16.80
C ALA A 14 -1.04 2.24 -17.08
N LEU A 15 -0.89 3.50 -17.47
CA LEU A 15 -2.02 4.37 -17.81
C LEU A 15 -2.80 3.87 -19.03
N ARG A 16 -2.11 3.33 -20.05
CA ARG A 16 -2.72 2.68 -21.22
C ARG A 16 -3.62 1.50 -20.82
N ARG A 17 -3.25 0.74 -19.79
CA ARG A 17 -4.07 -0.35 -19.23
C ARG A 17 -5.15 0.14 -18.26
N GLY A 18 -5.16 1.42 -17.91
CA GLY A 18 -6.05 1.97 -16.88
C GLY A 18 -5.69 1.47 -15.49
N THR A 19 -4.40 1.29 -15.20
CA THR A 19 -3.89 0.93 -13.87
C THR A 19 -3.01 2.03 -13.31
N VAL A 20 -2.94 2.16 -11.98
CA VAL A 20 -2.01 3.08 -11.33
C VAL A 20 -0.57 2.58 -11.55
N PRO A 21 0.40 3.45 -11.94
CA PRO A 21 1.81 3.07 -12.02
C PRO A 21 2.36 2.53 -10.70
N GLN A 22 3.46 1.77 -10.77
CA GLN A 22 4.14 1.29 -9.56
C GLN A 22 5.12 2.31 -8.96
N TYR A 23 5.68 3.19 -9.81
CA TYR A 23 6.72 4.18 -9.47
C TYR A 23 6.51 5.48 -10.24
N GLY A 24 7.19 6.55 -9.80
CA GLY A 24 7.18 7.84 -10.48
C GLY A 24 5.86 8.58 -10.33
N LEU A 25 5.17 8.35 -9.22
CA LEU A 25 3.87 8.94 -8.94
C LEU A 25 3.98 10.44 -8.68
N ASP A 26 5.14 10.93 -8.22
CA ASP A 26 5.43 12.38 -8.10
C ASP A 26 5.21 13.13 -9.41
N ALA A 27 5.51 12.50 -10.56
CA ALA A 27 5.28 13.11 -11.87
C ALA A 27 3.78 13.32 -12.16
N LEU A 28 2.91 12.54 -11.51
CA LEU A 28 1.46 12.54 -11.68
C LEU A 28 0.70 13.11 -10.48
N ALA A 29 1.40 13.46 -9.39
CA ALA A 29 0.78 13.90 -8.15
C ALA A 29 0.03 15.21 -8.37
N VAL A 30 -1.30 15.15 -8.34
CA VAL A 30 -2.22 16.29 -8.43
C VAL A 30 -3.16 16.20 -7.24
N GLY A 31 -3.38 17.32 -6.55
CA GLY A 31 -4.26 17.38 -5.38
C GLY A 31 -3.68 16.80 -4.08
N LEU A 32 -2.45 16.27 -4.09
CA LEU A 32 -1.81 15.67 -2.90
C LEU A 32 -0.98 16.64 -2.06
N ALA A 33 -0.67 17.83 -2.59
CA ALA A 33 0.15 18.83 -1.90
C ALA A 33 -0.31 19.15 -0.46
N PRO A 34 -1.62 19.24 -0.14
CA PRO A 34 -2.07 19.50 1.22
C PRO A 34 -1.68 18.43 2.24
N PHE A 35 -1.50 17.18 1.80
CA PHE A 35 -1.19 16.06 2.69
C PHE A 35 0.31 15.84 2.87
N GLN A 36 1.13 16.37 1.96
CA GLN A 36 2.55 16.06 1.88
C GLN A 36 3.32 16.37 3.16
N ALA A 37 3.20 17.60 3.65
CA ALA A 37 3.92 18.01 4.87
C ALA A 37 3.53 17.14 6.08
N THR A 38 2.25 16.77 6.19
CA THR A 38 1.80 15.93 7.31
C THR A 38 2.30 14.49 7.20
N PHE A 39 2.26 13.90 6.00
CA PHE A 39 2.81 12.57 5.82
C PHE A 39 4.31 12.52 6.06
N ASP A 40 5.05 13.54 5.63
CA ASP A 40 6.48 13.66 5.90
C ASP A 40 6.77 13.74 7.41
N GLU A 41 6.06 14.62 8.12
CA GLU A 41 6.16 14.74 9.58
C GLU A 41 5.81 13.42 10.30
N GLU A 42 4.81 12.69 9.83
CA GLU A 42 4.40 11.41 10.41
C GLU A 42 5.42 10.30 10.12
N LEU A 43 5.95 10.22 8.90
CA LEU A 43 7.03 9.30 8.55
C LEU A 43 8.29 9.57 9.38
N ASP A 44 8.69 10.83 9.54
CA ASP A 44 9.84 11.22 10.37
C ASP A 44 9.66 10.80 11.85
N LYS A 45 8.45 10.96 12.40
CA LYS A 45 8.14 10.50 13.76
C LYS A 45 8.26 8.98 13.90
N VAL A 46 7.77 8.24 12.91
CA VAL A 46 7.86 6.78 12.88
C VAL A 46 9.31 6.33 12.74
N ALA A 47 10.10 7.01 11.90
CA ALA A 47 11.54 6.77 11.76
C ALA A 47 12.29 7.01 13.09
N GLY A 48 11.82 7.96 13.90
CA GLY A 48 12.29 8.20 15.27
C GLY A 48 11.90 7.11 16.29
N GLY A 49 11.18 6.07 15.89
CA GLY A 49 10.77 4.95 16.75
C GLY A 49 9.35 5.06 17.31
N SER A 50 8.55 6.04 16.89
CA SER A 50 7.13 6.09 17.23
C SER A 50 6.31 5.10 16.38
N ALA A 51 5.06 4.88 16.75
CA ALA A 51 4.07 4.22 15.89
C ALA A 51 3.03 5.26 15.45
N ALA A 52 2.44 5.07 14.27
CA ALA A 52 1.40 5.96 13.75
C ALA A 52 0.27 5.17 13.10
N PHE A 53 -0.95 5.71 13.19
CA PHE A 53 -2.12 5.19 12.49
C PHE A 53 -2.78 6.31 11.68
N LYS A 54 -3.20 5.98 10.45
CA LYS A 54 -3.90 6.92 9.57
C LYS A 54 -4.95 6.21 8.72
N ALA A 55 -6.09 6.86 8.52
CA ALA A 55 -7.14 6.38 7.63
C ALA A 55 -7.35 7.33 6.45
N VAL A 56 -7.36 6.77 5.24
CA VAL A 56 -7.67 7.47 4.00
C VAL A 56 -9.08 7.12 3.58
N ARG A 57 -9.98 8.09 3.68
CA ARG A 57 -11.36 7.98 3.26
C ARG A 57 -11.54 8.56 1.87
N GLY A 58 -12.19 7.83 0.97
CA GLY A 58 -12.54 8.36 -0.34
C GLY A 58 -13.44 7.43 -1.15
N GLU A 59 -14.22 8.00 -2.06
CA GLU A 59 -15.05 7.20 -2.96
C GLU A 59 -14.22 6.29 -3.87
N TYR A 60 -14.86 5.34 -4.53
CA TYR A 60 -14.18 4.58 -5.59
C TYR A 60 -13.71 5.56 -6.68
N GLY A 61 -12.47 5.40 -7.15
CA GLY A 61 -11.87 6.31 -8.13
C GLY A 61 -11.36 7.65 -7.58
N SER A 62 -11.53 7.95 -6.28
CA SER A 62 -11.00 9.18 -5.66
C SER A 62 -9.47 9.25 -5.52
N GLY A 63 -8.75 8.20 -5.92
CA GLY A 63 -7.29 8.15 -5.83
C GLY A 63 -6.74 7.51 -4.55
N LYS A 64 -7.52 6.70 -3.82
CA LYS A 64 -7.04 5.94 -2.64
C LYS A 64 -5.76 5.13 -2.96
N THR A 65 -5.81 4.27 -3.97
CA THR A 65 -4.63 3.51 -4.43
C THR A 65 -3.48 4.40 -4.92
N PHE A 66 -3.78 5.59 -5.43
CA PHE A 66 -2.74 6.53 -5.85
C PHE A 66 -2.02 7.14 -4.65
N ILE A 67 -2.75 7.62 -3.63
CA ILE A 67 -2.14 8.22 -2.45
C ILE A 67 -1.38 7.19 -1.61
N THR A 68 -1.85 5.95 -1.51
CA THR A 68 -1.15 4.89 -0.76
C THR A 68 0.19 4.54 -1.40
N ARG A 69 0.22 4.38 -2.74
CA ARG A 69 1.46 4.12 -3.46
C ARG A 69 2.38 5.33 -3.52
N TRP A 70 1.82 6.53 -3.57
CA TRP A 70 2.59 7.76 -3.47
C TRP A 70 3.26 7.87 -2.09
N LEU A 71 2.54 7.60 -1.00
CA LEU A 71 3.11 7.54 0.34
C LEU A 71 4.19 6.46 0.45
N ARG A 72 3.97 5.30 -0.17
CA ARG A 72 4.95 4.22 -0.25
C ARG A 72 6.25 4.65 -0.94
N GLU A 73 6.16 5.37 -2.06
CA GLU A 73 7.34 5.90 -2.78
C GLU A 73 8.15 6.85 -1.88
N ARG A 74 7.46 7.67 -1.08
CA ARG A 74 8.11 8.54 -0.07
C ARG A 74 8.75 7.75 1.07
N ALA A 75 8.05 6.77 1.60
CA ALA A 75 8.55 5.91 2.67
C ALA A 75 9.82 5.16 2.22
N HIS A 76 9.83 4.60 1.00
CA HIS A 76 11.05 4.02 0.43
C HIS A 76 12.18 5.05 0.26
N GLY A 77 11.87 6.29 -0.11
CA GLY A 77 12.85 7.38 -0.16
C GLY A 77 13.49 7.69 1.20
N LEU A 78 12.82 7.37 2.30
CA LEU A 78 13.34 7.44 3.67
C LEU A 78 13.91 6.10 4.17
N GLY A 79 14.04 5.09 3.31
CA GLY A 79 14.58 3.77 3.66
C GLY A 79 13.59 2.82 4.34
N PHE A 80 12.30 3.14 4.42
CA PHE A 80 11.31 2.27 5.03
C PHE A 80 11.12 0.98 4.21
N ALA A 81 10.81 -0.10 4.92
CA ALA A 81 10.15 -1.24 4.32
C ALA A 81 8.66 -0.93 4.13
N CYS A 82 8.03 -1.55 3.13
CA CYS A 82 6.63 -1.32 2.83
C CYS A 82 5.91 -2.63 2.50
N ALA A 83 4.64 -2.73 2.91
CA ALA A 83 3.75 -3.82 2.55
C ALA A 83 2.33 -3.30 2.32
N GLU A 84 1.67 -3.84 1.30
CA GLU A 84 0.28 -3.52 0.96
C GLU A 84 -0.54 -4.80 1.00
N VAL A 85 -1.53 -4.84 1.89
CA VAL A 85 -2.43 -5.97 2.11
C VAL A 85 -3.85 -5.54 1.78
N GLN A 86 -4.39 -6.08 0.70
CA GLN A 86 -5.79 -5.90 0.34
C GLN A 86 -6.66 -6.78 1.26
N VAL A 87 -7.65 -6.18 1.92
CA VAL A 87 -8.59 -6.88 2.79
C VAL A 87 -9.64 -7.60 1.95
N SER A 88 -9.90 -8.87 2.28
CA SER A 88 -10.88 -9.71 1.59
C SER A 88 -11.49 -10.73 2.54
N GLU A 89 -12.69 -11.21 2.23
CA GLU A 89 -13.35 -12.22 3.06
C GLU A 89 -12.64 -13.59 3.00
N THR A 90 -12.11 -13.96 1.84
CA THR A 90 -11.62 -15.31 1.55
C THR A 90 -10.14 -15.49 1.85
N GLU A 91 -9.31 -14.48 1.59
CA GLU A 91 -7.85 -14.62 1.68
C GLU A 91 -7.23 -13.91 2.88
N THR A 92 -7.79 -12.77 3.27
CA THR A 92 -7.23 -11.82 4.24
C THR A 92 -8.29 -11.25 5.18
N PRO A 93 -9.12 -12.09 5.83
CA PRO A 93 -10.11 -11.57 6.75
C PRO A 93 -9.40 -10.96 7.97
N LEU A 94 -9.70 -9.69 8.28
CA LEU A 94 -8.98 -8.94 9.33
C LEU A 94 -9.06 -9.55 10.73
N HIS A 95 -10.06 -10.41 11.01
CA HIS A 95 -10.13 -11.14 12.28
C HIS A 95 -9.12 -12.31 12.39
N ARG A 96 -8.46 -12.69 11.29
CA ARG A 96 -7.39 -13.70 11.24
C ARG A 96 -6.06 -13.04 10.93
N LEU A 97 -5.44 -12.44 11.95
CA LEU A 97 -4.22 -11.66 11.79
C LEU A 97 -3.04 -12.51 11.30
N GLU A 98 -3.06 -13.82 11.49
CA GLU A 98 -2.09 -14.74 10.88
C GLU A 98 -2.11 -14.69 9.35
N THR A 99 -3.28 -14.48 8.74
CA THR A 99 -3.40 -14.36 7.28
C THR A 99 -2.96 -12.98 6.78
N VAL A 100 -3.23 -11.93 7.57
CA VAL A 100 -2.79 -10.55 7.29
C VAL A 100 -1.27 -10.47 7.37
N TYR A 101 -0.68 -11.03 8.43
CA TYR A 101 0.77 -11.13 8.61
C TYR A 101 1.41 -11.91 7.46
N ARG A 102 0.84 -13.06 7.07
CA ARG A 102 1.35 -13.81 5.92
C ARG A 102 1.36 -12.97 4.63
N ARG A 103 0.27 -12.27 4.32
CA ARG A 103 0.24 -11.38 3.13
C ARG A 103 1.21 -10.21 3.25
N LEU A 104 1.38 -9.64 4.44
CA LEU A 104 2.38 -8.61 4.70
C LEU A 104 3.77 -9.13 4.34
N MET A 105 4.15 -10.32 4.82
CA MET A 105 5.48 -10.90 4.54
C MET A 105 5.67 -11.23 3.06
N GLU A 106 4.63 -11.75 2.39
CA GLU A 106 4.64 -12.01 0.93
C GLU A 106 4.80 -10.73 0.09
N ARG A 107 4.31 -9.59 0.61
CA ARG A 107 4.29 -8.29 -0.07
C ARG A 107 5.33 -7.31 0.48
N LEU A 108 6.24 -7.77 1.32
CA LEU A 108 7.28 -6.93 1.91
C LEU A 108 8.27 -6.50 0.83
N THR A 109 8.50 -5.19 0.78
CA THR A 109 9.38 -4.54 -0.19
C THR A 109 10.28 -3.54 0.51
N THR A 110 11.47 -3.31 -0.05
CA THR A 110 12.40 -2.24 0.35
C THR A 110 12.78 -1.43 -0.90
N ALA A 111 13.48 -0.31 -0.74
CA ALA A 111 13.91 0.51 -1.87
C ALA A 111 14.73 -0.28 -2.90
N ASP A 112 15.57 -1.21 -2.44
CA ASP A 112 16.47 -2.01 -3.27
C ASP A 112 15.89 -3.37 -3.67
N CYS A 113 14.82 -3.83 -2.98
CA CYS A 113 14.21 -5.13 -3.22
C CYS A 113 12.69 -4.99 -3.43
N PRO A 114 12.24 -4.91 -4.70
CA PRO A 114 10.83 -4.66 -5.03
C PRO A 114 9.93 -5.89 -4.82
N ASN A 115 10.48 -7.08 -4.57
CA ASN A 115 9.71 -8.30 -4.29
C ASN A 115 10.50 -9.20 -3.33
N GLY A 116 9.82 -9.76 -2.31
CA GLY A 116 10.39 -10.81 -1.46
C GLY A 116 11.54 -10.33 -0.57
N ALA A 117 11.47 -9.10 -0.06
CA ALA A 117 12.56 -8.48 0.70
C ALA A 117 12.88 -9.17 2.03
N PHE A 118 11.99 -10.03 2.53
CA PHE A 118 12.12 -10.62 3.87
C PHE A 118 13.42 -11.40 4.09
N ARG A 119 13.83 -12.25 3.12
CA ARG A 119 15.10 -12.99 3.23
C ARG A 119 16.28 -12.04 3.38
N ASN A 120 16.37 -11.06 2.47
CA ASN A 120 17.47 -10.09 2.46
C ASN A 120 17.51 -9.27 3.75
N VAL A 121 16.35 -8.92 4.32
CA VAL A 121 16.26 -8.22 5.61
C VAL A 121 16.82 -9.08 6.75
N VAL A 122 16.48 -10.37 6.80
CA VAL A 122 16.97 -11.30 7.83
C VAL A 122 18.47 -11.55 7.68
N GLU A 123 18.95 -11.77 6.46
CA GLU A 123 20.37 -11.98 6.17
C GLU A 123 21.21 -10.74 6.51
N SER A 124 20.74 -9.54 6.11
CA SER A 124 21.36 -8.25 6.47
C SER A 124 21.41 -8.04 7.98
N TRP A 125 20.36 -8.46 8.70
CA TRP A 125 20.33 -8.36 10.15
C TRP A 125 21.39 -9.25 10.80
N PHE A 126 21.50 -10.51 10.37
CA PHE A 126 22.53 -11.41 10.91
C PHE A 126 23.93 -10.89 10.65
N TYR A 127 24.19 -10.33 9.46
CA TYR A 127 25.44 -9.68 9.14
C TYR A 127 25.73 -8.52 10.11
N THR A 128 24.75 -7.64 10.35
CA THR A 128 24.85 -6.52 11.30
C THR A 128 25.14 -7.00 12.73
N LEU A 129 24.46 -8.06 13.18
CA LEU A 129 24.69 -8.63 14.50
C LEU A 129 26.11 -9.24 14.63
N GLU A 130 26.65 -9.83 13.58
CA GLU A 130 27.99 -10.38 13.56
C GLU A 130 29.05 -9.27 13.62
N GLU A 131 28.88 -8.19 12.84
CA GLU A 131 29.73 -7.00 12.92
C GLU A 131 29.72 -6.37 14.33
N ASP A 132 28.54 -6.26 14.95
CA ASP A 132 28.39 -5.75 16.32
C ASP A 132 29.15 -6.59 17.36
N VAL A 133 29.19 -7.91 17.18
CA VAL A 133 29.92 -8.83 18.06
C VAL A 133 31.43 -8.67 17.86
N LEU A 134 31.89 -8.62 16.62
CA LEU A 134 33.31 -8.44 16.29
C LEU A 134 33.83 -7.08 16.78
N ALA A 135 33.01 -6.03 16.70
CA ALA A 135 33.36 -4.70 17.20
C ALA A 135 33.56 -4.64 18.72
N GLN A 136 32.88 -5.51 19.49
CA GLN A 136 33.02 -5.58 20.95
C GLN A 136 34.35 -6.26 21.38
N SER A 137 35.08 -6.91 20.47
CA SER A 137 36.39 -7.54 20.70
C SER A 137 36.42 -8.63 21.79
N ASP A 138 35.25 -9.15 22.20
CA ASP A 138 35.12 -10.21 23.20
C ASP A 138 35.27 -11.63 22.63
N VAL A 139 35.35 -11.74 21.29
CA VAL A 139 35.39 -13.02 20.56
C VAL A 139 36.48 -12.97 19.49
N ASP A 140 37.27 -14.04 19.39
CA ASP A 140 38.25 -14.21 18.31
C ASP A 140 37.52 -14.41 16.97
N PRO A 141 37.75 -13.56 15.94
CA PRO A 141 37.14 -13.72 14.63
C PRO A 141 37.41 -15.06 13.96
N GLU A 142 38.52 -15.73 14.31
CA GLU A 142 38.89 -17.04 13.77
C GLU A 142 38.15 -18.20 14.47
N ASP A 143 37.53 -17.95 15.64
CA ASP A 143 36.69 -18.92 16.34
C ASP A 143 35.22 -18.79 15.89
N GLY A 144 34.92 -19.43 14.75
CA GLY A 144 33.57 -19.41 14.18
C GLY A 144 32.49 -19.96 15.12
N ALA A 145 32.81 -20.87 16.04
CA ALA A 145 31.83 -21.42 16.98
C ALA A 145 31.50 -20.41 18.09
N ALA A 146 32.52 -19.74 18.63
CA ALA A 146 32.33 -18.68 19.61
C ALA A 146 31.59 -17.48 19.00
N LEU A 147 31.91 -17.11 17.74
CA LEU A 147 31.23 -16.04 17.02
C LEU A 147 29.73 -16.34 16.84
N VAL A 148 29.39 -17.56 16.40
CA VAL A 148 27.99 -17.96 16.25
C VAL A 148 27.23 -17.87 17.58
N ALA A 149 27.81 -18.39 18.66
CA ALA A 149 27.19 -18.37 19.99
C ALA A 149 26.99 -16.94 20.53
N ALA A 150 27.97 -16.05 20.33
CA ALA A 150 27.89 -14.67 20.76
C ALA A 150 26.84 -13.88 19.96
N THR A 151 26.77 -14.08 18.65
CA THR A 151 25.73 -13.48 17.80
C THR A 151 24.33 -13.99 18.17
N ASP A 152 24.17 -15.29 18.47
CA ASP A 152 22.88 -15.83 18.96
C ASP A 152 22.45 -15.17 20.28
N ALA A 153 23.39 -14.96 21.20
CA ALA A 153 23.12 -14.27 22.47
C ALA A 153 22.75 -12.79 22.25
N LEU A 154 23.42 -12.10 21.32
CA LEU A 154 23.08 -10.72 20.95
C LEU A 154 21.70 -10.64 20.31
N MET A 155 21.36 -11.58 19.42
CA MET A 155 20.05 -11.70 18.78
C MET A 155 18.94 -11.82 19.82
N GLU A 156 19.08 -12.71 20.81
CA GLU A 156 18.10 -12.86 21.89
C GLU A 156 17.96 -11.60 22.74
N LYS A 157 19.07 -10.88 22.99
CA LYS A 157 19.06 -9.59 23.70
C LYS A 157 18.30 -8.51 22.92
N ARG A 158 18.53 -8.39 21.60
CA ARG A 158 17.85 -7.42 20.73
C ARG A 158 16.35 -7.70 20.64
N LEU A 159 15.95 -8.96 20.55
CA LEU A 159 14.55 -9.38 20.47
C LEU A 159 13.82 -9.40 21.82
N GLY A 160 14.43 -8.98 22.93
CA GLY A 160 14.02 -9.33 24.30
C GLY A 160 12.52 -9.36 24.62
N GLU A 161 11.72 -8.38 24.16
CA GLU A 161 10.25 -8.40 24.34
C GLU A 161 9.54 -9.48 23.52
N VAL A 162 9.95 -9.66 22.27
CA VAL A 162 9.40 -10.64 21.32
C VAL A 162 9.70 -12.06 21.78
N VAL A 163 10.86 -12.30 22.39
CA VAL A 163 11.20 -13.63 22.93
C VAL A 163 10.24 -14.03 24.05
N ARG A 164 9.77 -13.08 24.86
CA ARG A 164 8.83 -13.37 25.97
C ARG A 164 7.43 -13.73 25.48
N SER A 165 6.94 -13.04 24.44
CA SER A 165 5.60 -13.24 23.89
C SER A 165 5.53 -14.33 22.82
N ALA A 166 6.62 -14.53 22.08
CA ALA A 166 6.75 -15.45 20.97
C ALA A 166 8.13 -16.14 20.91
N PRO A 167 8.44 -17.06 21.84
CA PRO A 167 9.73 -17.77 21.87
C PRO A 167 10.06 -18.49 20.56
N ALA A 168 9.03 -18.97 19.84
CA ALA A 168 9.18 -19.67 18.57
C ALA A 168 9.80 -18.79 17.47
N PHE A 169 9.73 -17.46 17.57
CA PHE A 169 10.36 -16.54 16.63
C PHE A 169 11.89 -16.65 16.69
N SER A 170 12.46 -16.50 17.89
CA SER A 170 13.90 -16.62 18.12
C SER A 170 14.42 -18.04 17.84
N LEU A 171 13.68 -19.07 18.26
CA LEU A 171 14.05 -20.46 17.97
C LEU A 171 14.17 -20.73 16.47
N THR A 172 13.24 -20.21 15.67
CA THR A 172 13.28 -20.37 14.22
C THR A 172 14.44 -19.60 13.59
N LEU A 173 14.76 -18.39 14.05
CA LEU A 173 15.91 -17.61 13.56
C LEU A 173 17.24 -18.34 13.82
N ARG A 174 17.43 -18.88 15.02
CA ARG A 174 18.62 -19.66 15.38
C ARG A 174 18.73 -20.93 14.55
N ALA A 175 17.63 -21.66 14.42
CA ALA A 175 17.58 -22.85 13.57
C ALA A 175 17.85 -22.51 12.10
N TYR A 176 17.37 -21.36 11.61
CA TYR A 176 17.63 -20.90 10.26
C TYR A 176 19.14 -20.66 10.04
N ARG A 177 19.80 -19.94 10.95
CA ARG A 177 21.25 -19.71 10.87
C ARG A 177 22.04 -21.02 10.94
N GLN A 178 21.67 -21.93 11.84
CA GLN A 178 22.29 -23.25 11.94
C GLN A 178 22.11 -24.05 10.65
N ALA A 179 20.94 -24.01 10.02
CA ALA A 179 20.69 -24.68 8.75
C ALA A 179 21.57 -24.12 7.62
N LEU A 180 21.80 -22.80 7.58
CA LEU A 180 22.72 -22.18 6.63
C LEU A 180 24.16 -22.65 6.83
N LEU A 181 24.66 -22.68 8.08
CA LEU A 181 26.01 -23.17 8.40
C LEU A 181 26.21 -24.65 8.05
N GLU A 182 25.15 -25.45 8.16
CA GLU A 182 25.14 -26.87 7.77
C GLU A 182 24.96 -27.09 6.25
N GLY A 183 24.78 -26.03 5.45
CA GLY A 183 24.51 -26.12 4.01
C GLY A 183 23.14 -26.72 3.67
N ARG A 184 22.17 -26.63 4.58
CA ARG A 184 20.81 -27.19 4.43
C ARG A 184 19.81 -26.15 3.96
N GLU A 185 19.97 -25.70 2.72
CA GLU A 185 19.16 -24.63 2.12
C GLU A 185 17.65 -24.93 2.17
N GLU A 186 17.22 -26.16 1.87
CA GLU A 186 15.79 -26.53 1.93
C GLU A 186 15.18 -26.35 3.33
N ILE A 187 15.96 -26.61 4.39
CA ILE A 187 15.51 -26.40 5.77
C ILE A 187 15.45 -24.91 6.06
N ALA A 188 16.48 -24.16 5.68
CA ALA A 188 16.55 -22.72 5.89
C ALA A 188 15.37 -22.00 5.20
N ASP A 189 15.10 -22.31 3.95
CA ASP A 189 13.98 -21.79 3.18
C ASP A 189 12.63 -22.13 3.80
N GLY A 190 12.49 -23.37 4.26
CA GLY A 190 11.33 -23.83 4.99
C GLY A 190 11.07 -23.07 6.29
N LEU A 191 12.13 -22.73 7.03
CA LEU A 191 12.04 -21.98 8.29
C LEU A 191 11.65 -20.52 8.04
N LEU A 192 12.22 -19.88 7.01
CA LEU A 192 11.77 -18.54 6.59
C LEU A 192 10.32 -18.55 6.12
N ALA A 193 9.91 -19.56 5.35
CA ALA A 193 8.52 -19.70 4.91
C ALA A 193 7.56 -19.89 6.10
N TRP A 194 7.95 -20.67 7.11
CA TRP A 194 7.18 -20.79 8.36
C TRP A 194 7.09 -19.46 9.11
N MET A 195 8.21 -18.74 9.23
CA MET A 195 8.25 -17.43 9.89
C MET A 195 7.45 -16.38 9.14
N ALA A 196 7.33 -16.51 7.82
CA ALA A 196 6.44 -15.71 6.98
C ALA A 196 4.96 -16.13 7.07
N GLY A 197 4.61 -17.11 7.92
CA GLY A 197 3.24 -17.57 8.15
C GLY A 197 2.67 -18.49 7.09
N GLN A 198 3.50 -19.14 6.26
CA GLN A 198 3.01 -20.08 5.26
C GLN A 198 2.36 -21.32 5.92
N PRO A 199 1.15 -21.75 5.48
CA PRO A 199 0.39 -22.79 6.17
C PRO A 199 0.88 -24.23 5.89
N ASN A 200 1.70 -24.43 4.85
CA ASN A 200 2.05 -25.76 4.34
C ASN A 200 3.54 -26.09 4.55
N ILE A 201 4.00 -26.02 5.80
CA ILE A 201 5.40 -26.32 6.15
C ILE A 201 5.55 -27.76 6.63
N SER A 202 6.54 -28.46 6.08
CA SER A 202 6.77 -29.88 6.39
C SER A 202 7.06 -30.09 7.88
N ALA A 203 6.60 -31.22 8.42
CA ALA A 203 6.89 -31.59 9.80
C ALA A 203 8.39 -31.78 10.07
N ALA A 204 9.19 -32.09 9.04
CA ALA A 204 10.64 -32.22 9.15
C ALA A 204 11.31 -30.86 9.45
N ILE A 205 10.90 -29.80 8.74
CA ILE A 205 11.37 -28.43 8.97
C ILE A 205 11.00 -27.98 10.39
N LYS A 206 9.73 -28.15 10.80
CA LYS A 206 9.29 -27.78 12.16
C LYS A 206 10.05 -28.55 13.25
N ARG A 207 10.31 -29.84 13.03
CA ARG A 207 11.05 -30.69 13.97
C ARG A 207 12.51 -30.24 14.12
N TYR A 208 13.14 -29.80 13.03
CA TYR A 208 14.51 -29.29 13.06
C TYR A 208 14.64 -28.10 14.03
N ALA A 209 13.73 -27.12 13.94
CA ALA A 209 13.70 -25.96 14.84
C ALA A 209 13.02 -26.22 16.19
N ARG A 210 12.53 -27.44 16.45
CA ARG A 210 11.76 -27.82 17.65
C ARG A 210 10.51 -26.95 17.89
N ILE A 211 9.94 -26.42 16.83
CA ILE A 211 8.72 -25.61 16.85
C ILE A 211 7.48 -26.48 16.65
N LYS A 212 6.33 -26.01 17.16
CA LYS A 212 5.03 -26.69 17.06
C LYS A 212 3.98 -25.75 16.53
N GLY A 213 3.01 -26.30 15.79
CA GLY A 213 1.87 -25.56 15.29
C GLY A 213 2.20 -24.60 14.14
N ASP A 214 1.27 -23.70 13.89
CA ASP A 214 1.37 -22.59 12.95
C ASP A 214 1.21 -21.28 13.74
N ILE A 215 1.50 -20.15 13.08
CA ILE A 215 1.30 -18.83 13.66
C ILE A 215 -0.20 -18.60 13.83
N ASP A 216 -0.63 -18.32 15.06
CA ASP A 216 -2.00 -17.92 15.36
C ASP A 216 -2.17 -16.40 15.38
N HIS A 217 -3.38 -15.92 15.67
CA HIS A 217 -3.70 -14.50 15.72
C HIS A 217 -2.79 -13.69 16.67
N PHE A 218 -2.46 -14.22 17.85
CA PHE A 218 -1.63 -13.50 18.84
C PHE A 218 -0.14 -13.58 18.50
N GLY A 219 0.29 -14.73 17.99
CA GLY A 219 1.62 -14.95 17.45
C GLY A 219 1.92 -13.97 16.31
N ALA A 220 0.96 -13.71 15.42
CA ALA A 220 1.12 -12.79 14.29
C ALA A 220 1.51 -11.37 14.74
N LEU A 221 0.86 -10.84 15.79
CA LEU A 221 1.19 -9.52 16.34
C LEU A 221 2.58 -9.49 16.97
N SER A 222 2.95 -10.55 17.69
CA SER A 222 4.27 -10.65 18.32
C SER A 222 5.38 -10.81 17.28
N PHE A 223 5.10 -11.54 16.20
CA PHE A 223 6.00 -11.69 15.06
C PHE A 223 6.18 -10.37 14.32
N LEU A 224 5.10 -9.61 14.10
CA LEU A 224 5.18 -8.26 13.54
C LEU A 224 6.13 -7.36 14.36
N GLN A 225 6.06 -7.40 15.69
CA GLN A 225 6.99 -6.68 16.57
C GLN A 225 8.45 -7.15 16.36
N GLY A 226 8.67 -8.46 16.19
CA GLY A 226 9.96 -9.03 15.81
C GLY A 226 10.48 -8.48 14.49
N ILE A 227 9.64 -8.48 13.45
CA ILE A 227 10.00 -7.96 12.12
C ILE A 227 10.36 -6.48 12.18
N LEU A 228 9.62 -5.66 12.92
CA LEU A 228 9.95 -4.23 13.12
C LEU A 228 11.32 -4.04 13.79
N THR A 229 11.66 -4.90 14.75
CA THR A 229 12.97 -4.89 15.41
C THR A 229 14.08 -5.23 14.43
N ILE A 230 13.91 -6.31 13.66
CA ILE A 230 14.86 -6.74 12.63
C ILE A 230 15.04 -5.64 11.58
N LEU A 231 13.95 -5.05 11.08
CA LEU A 231 14.00 -3.96 10.09
C LEU A 231 14.83 -2.79 10.60
N LYS A 232 14.59 -2.35 11.84
CA LYS A 232 15.31 -1.23 12.45
C LYS A 232 16.80 -1.50 12.55
N ASP A 233 17.18 -2.68 13.03
CA ASP A 233 18.58 -3.07 13.17
C ASP A 233 19.25 -3.27 11.79
N SER A 234 18.51 -3.68 10.75
CA SER A 234 18.98 -3.82 9.36
C SER A 234 19.02 -2.51 8.57
N GLY A 235 18.90 -1.35 9.22
CA GLY A 235 18.98 -0.03 8.56
C GLY A 235 17.69 0.48 7.92
N HIS A 236 16.55 -0.18 8.15
CA HIS A 236 15.23 0.32 7.77
C HIS A 236 14.57 1.03 8.96
N PRO A 237 14.44 2.37 8.97
CA PRO A 237 14.00 3.12 10.15
C PRO A 237 12.54 2.86 10.57
N GLY A 238 11.75 2.21 9.71
CA GLY A 238 10.40 1.79 10.01
C GLY A 238 9.75 0.98 8.88
N MET A 239 8.47 0.69 9.05
CA MET A 239 7.64 0.00 8.08
C MET A 239 6.32 0.73 7.83
N LEU A 240 5.98 0.96 6.57
CA LEU A 240 4.64 1.36 6.16
C LEU A 240 3.81 0.10 5.82
N LEU A 241 2.77 -0.16 6.61
CA LEU A 241 1.78 -1.19 6.34
C LEU A 241 0.48 -0.55 5.87
N VAL A 242 0.05 -0.88 4.65
CA VAL A 242 -1.22 -0.44 4.08
C VAL A 242 -2.23 -1.58 4.13
N LEU A 243 -3.36 -1.36 4.82
CA LEU A 243 -4.56 -2.19 4.76
C LEU A 243 -5.53 -1.56 3.75
N ASP A 244 -5.53 -2.06 2.53
CA ASP A 244 -6.34 -1.50 1.43
C ASP A 244 -7.72 -2.17 1.36
N GLU A 245 -8.71 -1.44 0.88
CA GLU A 245 -10.10 -1.89 0.67
C GLU A 245 -10.79 -2.44 1.92
N VAL A 246 -10.64 -1.78 3.07
CA VAL A 246 -11.32 -2.23 4.31
C VAL A 246 -12.85 -2.15 4.22
N GLU A 247 -13.39 -1.43 3.23
CA GLU A 247 -14.84 -1.41 2.96
C GLU A 247 -15.41 -2.77 2.56
N THR A 248 -14.57 -3.72 2.13
CA THR A 248 -14.96 -5.10 1.84
C THR A 248 -15.59 -5.80 3.04
N LEU A 249 -15.24 -5.39 4.26
CA LEU A 249 -15.84 -5.88 5.50
C LEU A 249 -17.37 -5.72 5.53
N GLN A 250 -17.92 -4.73 4.82
CA GLN A 250 -19.37 -4.50 4.77
C GLN A 250 -20.12 -5.66 4.09
N ARG A 251 -19.45 -6.40 3.19
CA ARG A 251 -20.02 -7.52 2.45
C ARG A 251 -19.94 -8.86 3.19
N MET A 252 -19.16 -8.91 4.27
CA MET A 252 -18.98 -10.13 5.06
C MET A 252 -20.22 -10.45 5.90
N ARG A 253 -20.31 -11.72 6.33
CA ARG A 253 -21.28 -12.16 7.35
C ARG A 253 -21.15 -11.35 8.65
N GLY A 254 -22.26 -11.17 9.35
CA GLY A 254 -22.35 -10.28 10.52
C GLY A 254 -21.33 -10.61 11.62
N ASP A 255 -21.15 -11.88 11.95
CA ASP A 255 -20.20 -12.35 12.97
C ASP A 255 -18.74 -12.11 12.56
N ALA A 256 -18.38 -12.43 11.31
CA ALA A 256 -17.04 -12.23 10.77
C ALA A 256 -16.70 -10.73 10.64
N ARG A 257 -17.68 -9.92 10.26
CA ARG A 257 -17.56 -8.46 10.24
C ARG A 257 -17.34 -7.89 11.64
N ASP A 258 -18.13 -8.30 12.63
CA ASP A 258 -18.00 -7.79 14.01
C ASP A 258 -16.63 -8.13 14.61
N LYS A 259 -16.14 -9.35 14.37
CA LYS A 259 -14.77 -9.74 14.74
C LYS A 259 -13.71 -8.92 14.02
N SER A 260 -13.92 -8.59 12.75
CA SER A 260 -12.96 -7.82 11.95
C SER A 260 -12.91 -6.35 12.36
N LEU A 261 -14.06 -5.73 12.67
CA LEU A 261 -14.12 -4.38 13.24
C LEU A 261 -13.45 -4.35 14.63
N ASN A 262 -13.66 -5.38 15.45
CA ASN A 262 -12.96 -5.48 16.73
C ASN A 262 -11.44 -5.67 16.57
N ALA A 263 -11.00 -6.44 15.58
CA ALA A 263 -9.57 -6.59 15.27
C ALA A 263 -8.94 -5.25 14.84
N LEU A 264 -9.63 -4.44 14.01
CA LEU A 264 -9.17 -3.08 13.68
C LEU A 264 -9.05 -2.20 14.93
N ARG A 265 -10.06 -2.23 15.81
CA ARG A 265 -10.03 -1.50 17.09
C ARG A 265 -8.85 -1.92 17.96
N GLN A 266 -8.58 -3.23 18.04
CA GLN A 266 -7.43 -3.76 18.77
C GLN A 266 -6.10 -3.32 18.14
N LEU A 267 -5.94 -3.39 16.83
CA LEU A 267 -4.74 -2.91 16.15
C LEU A 267 -4.46 -1.43 16.44
N MET A 268 -5.49 -0.58 16.43
CA MET A 268 -5.34 0.83 16.80
C MET A 268 -4.87 1.01 18.25
N ASP A 269 -5.49 0.29 19.19
CA ASP A 269 -5.08 0.35 20.61
C ASP A 269 -3.63 -0.11 20.82
N GLU A 270 -3.18 -1.14 20.10
CA GLU A 270 -1.80 -1.65 20.21
C GLU A 270 -0.78 -0.67 19.58
N VAL A 271 -1.16 0.04 18.52
CA VAL A 271 -0.35 1.15 17.95
C VAL A 271 -0.24 2.29 18.97
N ASP A 272 -1.37 2.73 19.56
CA ASP A 272 -1.40 3.80 20.55
C ASP A 272 -0.66 3.43 21.85
N ALA A 273 -0.70 2.15 22.23
CA ALA A 273 0.04 1.62 23.38
C ALA A 273 1.56 1.51 23.14
N GLY A 274 2.04 1.78 21.92
CA GLY A 274 3.46 1.76 21.58
C GLY A 274 4.05 0.37 21.37
N ARG A 275 3.23 -0.67 21.14
CA ARG A 275 3.71 -2.04 20.92
C ARG A 275 4.53 -2.19 19.62
N PHE A 276 4.27 -1.33 18.63
CA PHE A 276 4.86 -1.43 17.30
C PHE A 276 5.76 -0.23 16.96
N PRO A 277 6.89 -0.04 17.67
CA PRO A 277 7.81 1.06 17.36
C PRO A 277 8.31 0.94 15.92
N GLY A 278 8.25 2.04 15.16
CA GLY A 278 8.60 2.05 13.74
C GLY A 278 7.49 1.59 12.80
N LEU A 279 6.27 1.34 13.26
CA LEU A 279 5.12 1.03 12.39
C LEU A 279 4.33 2.27 12.01
N TYR A 280 4.18 2.51 10.72
CA TYR A 280 3.12 3.36 10.16
C TYR A 280 2.02 2.43 9.62
N LEU A 281 0.85 2.41 10.27
CA LEU A 281 -0.34 1.70 9.81
C LEU A 281 -1.29 2.65 9.06
N LEU A 282 -1.46 2.43 7.76
CA LEU A 282 -2.42 3.14 6.92
C LEU A 282 -3.58 2.20 6.58
N MET A 283 -4.83 2.68 6.67
CA MET A 283 -5.98 1.97 6.09
C MET A 283 -6.70 2.83 5.07
N THR A 284 -7.31 2.21 4.06
CA THR A 284 -8.15 2.91 3.10
C THR A 284 -9.59 2.39 3.17
N GLY A 285 -10.56 3.30 3.01
CA GLY A 285 -11.97 2.94 3.05
C GLY A 285 -12.86 3.91 2.27
N THR A 286 -14.06 3.46 1.94
CA THR A 286 -15.12 4.34 1.41
C THR A 286 -15.81 5.13 2.51
N PRO A 287 -16.40 6.31 2.20
CA PRO A 287 -17.30 7.02 3.11
C PRO A 287 -18.36 6.12 3.78
N ALA A 288 -18.99 5.25 2.99
CA ALA A 288 -19.97 4.28 3.49
C ALA A 288 -19.41 3.34 4.57
N PHE A 289 -18.13 2.97 4.49
CA PHE A 289 -17.49 2.19 5.55
C PHE A 289 -17.31 2.99 6.85
N PHE A 290 -17.01 4.28 6.79
CA PHE A 290 -16.78 5.09 8.00
C PHE A 290 -18.08 5.57 8.65
N GLU A 291 -19.11 5.86 7.86
CA GLU A 291 -20.37 6.49 8.32
C GLU A 291 -21.56 5.54 8.31
N GLY A 292 -21.49 4.44 7.57
CA GLY A 292 -22.60 3.52 7.40
C GLY A 292 -22.80 2.59 8.61
N PRO A 293 -24.05 2.11 8.83
CA PRO A 293 -24.39 1.20 9.94
C PRO A 293 -23.75 -0.20 9.79
N MET A 294 -23.25 -0.51 8.60
CA MET A 294 -22.57 -1.77 8.28
C MET A 294 -21.04 -1.64 8.33
N GLY A 295 -20.51 -0.48 8.70
CA GLY A 295 -19.09 -0.22 8.80
C GLY A 295 -18.68 0.14 10.23
N VAL A 296 -17.80 1.13 10.37
CA VAL A 296 -17.20 1.60 11.63
C VAL A 296 -18.25 1.95 12.69
N GLN A 297 -19.37 2.58 12.30
CA GLN A 297 -20.44 2.98 13.23
C GLN A 297 -21.08 1.80 13.98
N ARG A 298 -20.94 0.58 13.46
CA ARG A 298 -21.43 -0.64 14.10
C ARG A 298 -20.70 -0.96 15.41
N LEU A 299 -19.46 -0.51 15.58
CA LEU A 299 -18.65 -0.69 16.78
C LEU A 299 -18.32 0.68 17.40
N PRO A 300 -19.11 1.18 18.38
CA PRO A 300 -18.93 2.51 18.94
C PRO A 300 -17.50 2.84 19.43
N PRO A 301 -16.76 1.92 20.10
CA PRO A 301 -15.37 2.19 20.50
C PRO A 301 -14.41 2.45 19.33
N LEU A 302 -14.65 1.83 18.17
CA LEU A 302 -13.88 2.09 16.95
C LEU A 302 -14.30 3.41 16.31
N ALA A 303 -15.62 3.67 16.24
CA ALA A 303 -16.17 4.91 15.70
C ALA A 303 -15.67 6.15 16.44
N GLN A 304 -15.59 6.09 17.77
CA GLN A 304 -15.05 7.20 18.58
C GLN A 304 -13.59 7.49 18.27
N ARG A 305 -12.76 6.47 18.07
CA ARG A 305 -11.34 6.63 17.76
C ARG A 305 -11.10 7.19 16.36
N LEU A 306 -11.96 6.79 15.42
CA LEU A 306 -11.87 7.26 14.04
C LEU A 306 -12.61 8.60 13.85
N ALA A 307 -13.40 9.10 14.79
CA ALA A 307 -14.26 10.26 14.57
C ALA A 307 -13.48 11.50 14.11
N VAL A 308 -13.87 12.04 12.95
CA VAL A 308 -13.40 13.32 12.41
C VAL A 308 -14.60 14.05 11.84
N ASP A 309 -14.76 15.34 12.17
CA ASP A 309 -15.84 16.15 11.64
C ASP A 309 -15.53 16.61 10.23
N PHE A 310 -16.25 16.03 9.27
CA PHE A 310 -16.19 16.38 7.85
C PHE A 310 -17.43 17.19 7.40
N SER A 311 -18.23 17.74 8.31
CA SER A 311 -19.41 18.56 7.98
C SER A 311 -19.05 19.97 7.51
N THR A 312 -17.87 20.47 7.88
CA THR A 312 -17.38 21.80 7.51
C THR A 312 -16.76 21.83 6.11
N ASP A 313 -16.48 23.03 5.61
CA ASP A 313 -15.84 23.25 4.31
C ASP A 313 -14.52 22.48 4.22
N ALA A 314 -14.49 21.54 3.28
CA ALA A 314 -13.38 20.62 3.07
C ALA A 314 -12.08 21.30 2.61
N ARG A 315 -12.04 22.63 2.43
CA ARG A 315 -10.78 23.38 2.28
C ARG A 315 -10.02 23.50 3.60
N PHE A 316 -10.70 23.38 4.73
CA PHE A 316 -10.14 23.51 6.07
C PHE A 316 -10.02 22.16 6.79
N ASP A 317 -10.09 21.05 6.05
CA ASP A 317 -9.81 19.74 6.61
C ASP A 317 -8.43 19.71 7.24
N ASN A 318 -8.35 19.17 8.45
CA ASN A 318 -7.09 19.02 9.15
C ASN A 318 -6.34 17.78 8.61
N PRO A 319 -5.23 17.93 7.87
CA PRO A 319 -4.50 16.79 7.34
C PRO A 319 -3.87 15.94 8.45
N ARG A 320 -3.69 16.47 9.67
CA ARG A 320 -3.16 15.77 10.86
C ARG A 320 -4.20 14.93 11.60
N ALA A 321 -5.47 14.99 11.22
CA ALA A 321 -6.50 14.16 11.83
C ALA A 321 -6.27 12.66 11.55
N VAL A 322 -6.87 11.80 12.37
CA VAL A 322 -6.78 10.33 12.22
C VAL A 322 -7.36 9.84 10.89
N GLN A 323 -8.38 10.53 10.37
CA GLN A 323 -8.90 10.35 9.01
C GLN A 323 -8.55 11.57 8.15
N ILE A 324 -8.23 11.32 6.88
CA ILE A 324 -8.22 12.32 5.81
C ILE A 324 -9.25 11.97 4.75
N ARG A 325 -9.90 12.97 4.15
CA ARG A 325 -10.82 12.77 3.02
C ARG A 325 -10.15 13.11 1.69
N LEU A 326 -10.16 12.14 0.78
CA LEU A 326 -9.88 12.36 -0.63
C LEU A 326 -11.16 12.79 -1.33
N LYS A 327 -11.10 13.95 -1.96
CA LYS A 327 -12.14 14.41 -2.86
C LYS A 327 -12.03 13.62 -4.17
N GLY A 328 -13.17 13.38 -4.82
CA GLY A 328 -13.14 12.96 -6.21
C GLY A 328 -12.43 14.01 -7.06
N PHE A 329 -11.83 13.58 -8.17
CA PHE A 329 -11.22 14.51 -9.11
C PHE A 329 -12.28 15.49 -9.65
N ASP A 330 -11.94 16.77 -9.70
CA ASP A 330 -12.66 17.76 -10.48
C ASP A 330 -12.05 17.90 -11.89
N THR A 331 -12.74 18.63 -12.77
CA THR A 331 -12.30 18.85 -14.14
C THR A 331 -10.91 19.49 -14.19
N ALA A 332 -10.61 20.45 -13.31
CA ALA A 332 -9.32 21.13 -13.28
C ALA A 332 -8.17 20.19 -12.87
N GLN A 333 -8.43 19.26 -11.94
CA GLN A 333 -7.48 18.23 -11.54
C GLN A 333 -7.27 17.19 -12.65
N LEU A 334 -8.31 16.84 -13.41
CA LEU A 334 -8.19 15.98 -14.59
C LEU A 334 -7.37 16.63 -15.70
N GLU A 335 -7.62 17.92 -15.97
CA GLU A 335 -6.82 18.72 -16.91
C GLU A 335 -5.36 18.76 -16.48
N ALA A 336 -5.09 19.07 -15.20
CA ALA A 336 -3.73 19.14 -14.67
C ALA A 336 -2.98 17.81 -14.78
N VAL A 337 -3.63 16.67 -14.47
CA VAL A 337 -2.99 15.36 -14.65
C VAL A 337 -2.85 15.00 -16.14
N GLY A 338 -3.81 15.40 -16.99
CA GLY A 338 -3.75 15.23 -18.44
C GLY A 338 -2.56 15.95 -19.06
N ILE A 339 -2.30 17.20 -18.64
CA ILE A 339 -1.14 17.99 -19.06
C ILE A 339 0.16 17.27 -18.68
N LYS A 340 0.27 16.84 -17.41
CA LYS A 340 1.44 16.10 -16.92
C LYS A 340 1.69 14.82 -17.74
N VAL A 341 0.63 14.07 -18.05
CA VAL A 341 0.73 12.81 -18.82
C VAL A 341 1.10 13.08 -20.28
N ARG A 342 0.49 14.06 -20.93
CA ARG A 342 0.86 14.47 -22.30
C ARG A 342 2.32 14.90 -22.36
N ASP A 343 2.75 15.79 -21.47
CA ASP A 343 4.11 16.31 -21.47
C ASP A 343 5.12 15.18 -21.21
N LEU A 344 4.79 14.26 -20.32
CA LEU A 344 5.58 13.07 -20.06
C LEU A 344 5.66 12.17 -21.30
N TYR A 345 4.54 11.93 -22.00
CA TYR A 345 4.48 11.16 -23.23
C TYR A 345 5.30 11.80 -24.34
N ALA A 346 5.08 13.09 -24.61
CA ALA A 346 5.74 13.84 -25.68
C ALA A 346 7.26 13.79 -25.58
N ARG A 347 7.82 13.90 -24.36
CA ARG A 347 9.28 13.76 -24.13
C ARG A 347 9.85 12.42 -24.63
N GLY A 348 9.03 11.38 -24.74
CA GLY A 348 9.43 10.03 -25.14
C GLY A 348 9.02 9.62 -26.54
N SER A 349 8.21 10.45 -27.19
CA SER A 349 7.73 10.22 -28.55
C SER A 349 8.78 10.63 -29.59
N ARG A 350 8.66 10.08 -30.79
CA ARG A 350 9.44 10.49 -31.97
C ARG A 350 8.91 11.78 -32.61
N CYS A 351 7.69 12.19 -32.28
CA CYS A 351 7.01 13.35 -32.85
C CYS A 351 6.43 14.29 -31.76
N PRO A 352 7.27 14.80 -30.82
CA PRO A 352 6.81 15.61 -29.69
C PRO A 352 6.00 16.84 -30.12
N GLU A 353 6.42 17.53 -31.18
CA GLU A 353 5.75 18.73 -31.68
C GLU A 353 4.32 18.43 -32.17
N ARG A 354 4.12 17.29 -32.85
CA ARG A 354 2.79 16.88 -33.32
C ARG A 354 1.86 16.58 -32.15
N ILE A 355 2.36 15.91 -31.11
CA ILE A 355 1.59 15.64 -29.89
C ILE A 355 1.20 16.94 -29.20
N MET A 356 2.15 17.85 -29.00
CA MET A 356 1.87 19.13 -28.34
C MET A 356 0.91 20.02 -29.14
N ALA A 357 0.96 19.96 -30.48
CA ALA A 357 0.07 20.71 -31.35
C ALA A 357 -1.36 20.12 -31.43
N ARG A 358 -1.48 18.80 -31.54
CA ARG A 358 -2.79 18.12 -31.71
C ARG A 358 -3.51 17.91 -30.38
N VAL A 359 -2.77 17.76 -29.28
CA VAL A 359 -3.30 17.51 -27.93
C VAL A 359 -2.92 18.68 -27.02
N ASP A 360 -3.28 19.90 -27.39
CA ASP A 360 -3.06 21.09 -26.56
C ASP A 360 -3.91 21.09 -25.28
N ASP A 361 -3.71 22.11 -24.44
CA ASP A 361 -4.43 22.24 -23.16
C ASP A 361 -5.95 22.38 -23.36
N ALA A 362 -6.39 22.99 -24.47
CA ALA A 362 -7.81 23.14 -24.80
C ALA A 362 -8.44 21.80 -25.17
N TYR A 363 -7.73 20.92 -25.88
CA TYR A 363 -8.18 19.56 -26.13
C TYR A 363 -8.27 18.75 -24.83
N LEU A 364 -7.30 18.88 -23.94
CA LEU A 364 -7.32 18.19 -22.64
C LEU A 364 -8.52 18.64 -21.79
N ALA A 365 -8.83 19.93 -21.78
CA ALA A 365 -10.04 20.47 -21.15
C ALA A 365 -11.32 19.91 -21.78
N LEU A 366 -11.40 19.88 -23.11
CA LEU A 366 -12.53 19.28 -23.82
C LEU A 366 -12.72 17.80 -23.46
N LEU A 367 -11.64 17.01 -23.46
CA LEU A 367 -11.69 15.60 -23.11
C LEU A 367 -12.09 15.39 -21.65
N ALA A 368 -11.55 16.20 -20.72
CA ALA A 368 -11.90 16.14 -19.30
C ALA A 368 -13.39 16.47 -19.10
N GLN A 369 -13.89 17.52 -19.76
CA GLN A 369 -15.31 17.90 -19.73
C GLN A 369 -16.21 16.81 -20.31
N ALA A 370 -15.84 16.21 -21.45
CA ALA A 370 -16.63 15.15 -22.09
C ALA A 370 -16.73 13.91 -21.20
N VAL A 371 -15.63 13.46 -20.59
CA VAL A 371 -15.64 12.34 -19.63
C VAL A 371 -16.47 12.68 -18.39
N THR A 372 -16.43 13.93 -17.93
CA THR A 372 -17.20 14.40 -16.77
C THR A 372 -18.69 14.52 -17.05
N GLY A 373 -19.05 15.05 -18.22
CA GLY A 373 -20.42 15.29 -18.67
C GLY A 373 -21.20 13.99 -18.87
N ASP A 374 -20.59 12.99 -19.51
CA ASP A 374 -21.18 11.66 -19.71
C ASP A 374 -21.35 10.85 -18.41
N LEU A 375 -20.68 11.29 -17.32
CA LEU A 375 -20.77 10.73 -15.97
C LEU A 375 -21.64 11.56 -15.02
N GLY A 376 -22.36 12.57 -15.53
CA GLY A 376 -23.43 13.24 -14.79
C GLY A 376 -22.99 14.33 -13.81
N GLY A 377 -21.78 14.89 -13.94
CA GLY A 377 -21.38 16.18 -13.35
C GLY A 377 -21.38 16.31 -11.81
N ARG A 378 -21.74 15.28 -11.04
CA ARG A 378 -21.68 15.28 -9.57
C ARG A 378 -20.86 14.10 -9.04
N VAL A 379 -19.67 14.44 -8.55
CA VAL A 379 -18.82 13.67 -7.62
C VAL A 379 -18.23 12.36 -8.18
N GLY A 380 -16.92 12.38 -8.45
CA GLY A 380 -16.10 11.18 -8.60
C GLY A 380 -15.89 10.70 -10.03
N ILE A 381 -15.40 11.56 -10.92
CA ILE A 381 -14.94 11.14 -12.25
C ILE A 381 -13.78 10.16 -12.05
N ALA A 382 -13.81 9.00 -12.71
CA ALA A 382 -12.71 8.04 -12.63
C ALA A 382 -11.51 8.55 -13.43
N PRO A 383 -10.41 9.02 -12.79
CA PRO A 383 -9.23 9.50 -13.51
C PRO A 383 -8.63 8.40 -14.36
N ARG A 384 -8.80 7.15 -13.90
CA ARG A 384 -8.48 5.92 -14.61
C ARG A 384 -9.02 5.90 -16.05
N LEU A 385 -10.30 6.24 -16.24
CA LEU A 385 -10.95 6.19 -17.55
C LEU A 385 -10.45 7.31 -18.45
N PHE A 386 -10.40 8.54 -17.92
CA PHE A 386 -9.84 9.70 -18.62
C PHE A 386 -8.40 9.43 -19.10
N LEU A 387 -7.52 8.96 -18.20
CA LEU A 387 -6.12 8.68 -18.52
C LEU A 387 -5.97 7.52 -19.49
N LYS A 388 -6.80 6.48 -19.37
CA LYS A 388 -6.81 5.35 -20.31
C LYS A 388 -7.17 5.81 -21.73
N LYS A 389 -8.22 6.63 -21.89
CA LYS A 389 -8.63 7.17 -23.18
C LYS A 389 -7.58 8.15 -23.73
N LEU A 390 -7.05 9.04 -22.89
CA LEU A 390 -6.00 9.98 -23.28
C LEU A 390 -4.76 9.25 -23.82
N VAL A 391 -4.28 8.22 -23.12
CA VAL A 391 -3.08 7.50 -23.57
C VAL A 391 -3.38 6.60 -24.76
N GLY A 392 -4.32 5.66 -24.62
CA GLY A 392 -4.54 4.60 -25.60
C GLY A 392 -5.28 5.04 -26.86
N GLU A 393 -6.23 5.97 -26.74
CA GLU A 393 -7.11 6.36 -27.86
C GLU A 393 -6.72 7.69 -28.50
N VAL A 394 -5.95 8.52 -27.80
CA VAL A 394 -5.54 9.84 -28.31
C VAL A 394 -4.02 9.88 -28.56
N LEU A 395 -3.20 9.84 -27.51
CA LEU A 395 -1.75 10.05 -27.63
C LEU A 395 -1.08 8.99 -28.51
N ASP A 396 -1.40 7.71 -28.29
CA ASP A 396 -0.85 6.61 -29.10
C ASP A 396 -1.22 6.73 -30.58
N ARG A 397 -2.43 7.20 -30.90
CA ARG A 397 -2.88 7.37 -32.29
C ARG A 397 -2.24 8.59 -32.94
N VAL A 398 -2.09 9.71 -32.22
CA VAL A 398 -1.36 10.89 -32.70
C VAL A 398 0.13 10.56 -32.90
N ASP A 399 0.71 9.68 -32.08
CA ASP A 399 2.11 9.26 -32.25
C ASP A 399 2.29 8.33 -33.47
N GLN A 400 1.33 7.44 -33.72
CA GLN A 400 1.42 6.44 -34.80
C GLN A 400 0.96 6.95 -36.17
N PHE A 401 -0.07 7.78 -36.24
CA PHE A 401 -0.73 8.19 -37.48
C PHE A 401 -0.58 9.70 -37.68
N GLU A 402 0.04 10.11 -38.79
CA GLU A 402 0.37 11.51 -39.06
C GLU A 402 -0.85 12.38 -39.39
N ASP A 403 -1.86 11.78 -39.99
CA ASP A 403 -3.10 12.40 -40.46
C ASP A 403 -4.23 12.39 -39.43
N PHE A 404 -4.05 11.66 -38.32
CA PHE A 404 -5.03 11.57 -37.25
C PHE A 404 -5.15 12.89 -36.47
N ASP A 405 -6.34 13.49 -36.49
CA ASP A 405 -6.71 14.63 -35.66
C ASP A 405 -7.74 14.22 -34.61
N PRO A 406 -7.40 14.22 -33.31
CA PRO A 406 -8.30 13.74 -32.27
C PRO A 406 -9.56 14.61 -32.09
N ARG A 407 -9.62 15.82 -32.67
CA ARG A 407 -10.85 16.64 -32.66
C ARG A 407 -11.85 16.25 -33.75
N ARG A 408 -11.36 15.64 -34.83
CA ARG A 408 -12.17 15.25 -35.99
C ARG A 408 -12.43 13.75 -36.01
N ASP A 409 -11.40 12.97 -35.71
CA ASP A 409 -11.31 11.55 -36.00
C ASP A 409 -11.56 10.67 -34.76
N TYR A 410 -11.72 11.28 -33.58
CA TYR A 410 -12.04 10.58 -32.33
C TYR A 410 -13.33 11.11 -31.70
N ALA A 411 -14.34 10.25 -31.65
CA ALA A 411 -15.54 10.47 -30.86
C ALA A 411 -15.41 9.73 -29.52
N LEU A 412 -15.47 10.46 -28.40
CA LEU A 412 -15.48 9.84 -27.08
C LEU A 412 -16.73 8.95 -26.95
N THR A 413 -16.51 7.67 -26.74
CA THR A 413 -17.57 6.69 -26.46
C THR A 413 -17.24 5.99 -25.14
N LEU A 414 -18.18 6.04 -24.20
CA LEU A 414 -18.10 5.35 -22.92
C LEU A 414 -19.00 4.10 -22.95
N SER A 415 -18.37 2.94 -23.10
CA SER A 415 -19.07 1.65 -23.05
C SER A 415 -19.15 1.11 -21.62
N ASP A 416 -20.23 0.39 -21.32
CA ASP A 416 -20.44 -0.24 -20.01
C ASP A 416 -19.38 -1.29 -19.66
N GLN A 417 -18.73 -1.86 -20.68
CA GLN A 417 -17.67 -2.86 -20.52
C GLN A 417 -16.34 -2.24 -20.04
N GLU A 418 -16.10 -0.95 -20.30
CA GLU A 418 -14.90 -0.26 -19.88
C GLU A 418 -14.99 0.30 -18.45
N MET A 419 -16.22 0.31 -17.91
CA MET A 419 -16.55 0.87 -16.61
C MET A 419 -16.61 -0.21 -15.52
N THR A 420 -16.05 0.12 -14.37
CA THR A 420 -16.24 -0.68 -13.16
C THR A 420 -17.72 -0.70 -12.75
N PRO A 421 -18.18 -1.69 -11.95
CA PRO A 421 -19.55 -1.70 -11.44
C PRO A 421 -19.95 -0.40 -10.73
N VAL A 422 -18.99 0.26 -10.06
CA VAL A 422 -19.22 1.52 -9.37
C VAL A 422 -19.34 2.69 -10.35
N GLU A 423 -18.46 2.75 -11.35
CA GLU A 423 -18.54 3.75 -12.42
C GLU A 423 -19.88 3.64 -13.19
N ARG A 424 -20.34 2.40 -13.43
CA ARG A 424 -21.67 2.13 -14.01
C ARG A 424 -22.81 2.60 -13.11
N ALA A 425 -22.73 2.33 -11.81
CA ALA A 425 -23.75 2.76 -10.86
C ALA A 425 -23.84 4.30 -10.79
N ALA A 426 -22.71 5.00 -10.82
CA ALA A 426 -22.67 6.48 -10.86
C ALA A 426 -23.33 7.04 -12.13
N ARG A 427 -23.08 6.41 -13.30
CA ARG A 427 -23.74 6.77 -14.57
C ARG A 427 -25.24 6.43 -14.58
N ALA A 428 -25.64 5.33 -13.95
CA ALA A 428 -27.03 4.88 -13.91
C ALA A 428 -27.88 5.75 -12.98
N ALA A 429 -27.37 6.14 -11.82
CA ALA A 429 -28.07 6.97 -10.83
C ALA A 429 -28.48 8.35 -11.36
N THR A 430 -27.87 8.81 -12.45
CA THR A 430 -28.18 10.09 -13.12
C THR A 430 -29.13 9.96 -14.31
N ARG A 431 -29.49 8.74 -14.75
CA ARG A 431 -30.59 8.48 -15.70
C ARG A 431 -31.96 8.30 -15.03
N VAL A 432 -32.02 8.34 -13.69
CA VAL A 432 -33.24 8.02 -12.91
C VAL A 432 -34.25 9.18 -12.86
N ASP A 433 -34.12 10.20 -13.70
CA ASP A 433 -35.23 11.15 -13.93
C ASP A 433 -36.33 10.58 -14.87
N ASP A 434 -36.16 9.36 -15.39
CA ASP A 434 -37.25 8.57 -15.99
C ASP A 434 -37.79 7.55 -14.96
N ILE A 435 -38.35 8.02 -13.85
CA ILE A 435 -39.39 7.24 -13.15
C ILE A 435 -40.71 7.61 -13.85
N GLU A 436 -41.15 6.76 -14.78
CA GLU A 436 -42.56 6.71 -15.16
C GLU A 436 -43.37 6.43 -13.89
N LEU A 437 -43.96 7.49 -13.34
CA LEU A 437 -45.12 7.35 -12.49
C LEU A 437 -46.30 7.01 -13.38
N GLY A 438 -46.76 5.76 -13.30
CA GLY A 438 -48.18 5.50 -13.41
C GLY A 438 -48.56 4.04 -13.62
N PRO A 439 -49.83 3.68 -13.38
CA PRO A 439 -50.87 4.38 -12.62
C PRO A 439 -50.92 3.99 -11.13
#